data_AF-A0A7V5AA10-F1
#
_entry.id   AF-A0A7V5AA10-F1
#
_cell.length_a   1.000
_cell.length_b   1.000
_cell.length_c   1.000
_cell.angle_alpha   90.00
_cell.angle_beta   90.00
_cell.angle_gamma   90.00
#
_symmetry.space_group_name_H-M   'P 1'
#
loop_
_entity.id
_entity.type
_entity.pdbx_description
1 polymer ?
#
loop_
_entity_poly.entity_id
_entity_poly.type
_entity_poly.pdbx_seq_one_letter_code
_entity_poly.pdbx_strand_id
1 'polypeptide(L)'
;MVLKALAAAALAGTFGPGAGAPRQVLLEVRTARHSHTPFLGELPHHGYNAGTMDLGQALWEKIHGETKGERPHYERYSIVSVPHTIEELFGLRPPRPGLREELGLPQTQAVVSVILDGVGYKKLEILRAEGVVNLGPFLDGGVYVPLTSVFPTTTTAALSTLSTGESPIVHGVLGYKLFRPELGTVVDMIKLSPPAGREDSLEKLGLSPEKILSVPTLYQRLSAYDIPTVLFLPKYIADSGLSKVLYQGISRIVPFLTAADLLMLVREALAEVPRALLCVYWPSTDSLAHTYGPRSEAFSLELSHILSVLARLIEDAPRDFVLLITADHGFYEADPERDMVNCAAQGVLREALLLPPVGDPRAAYFFCKHGKEGLVERFFSEFFPEDFLVLPVEEGLRRKL
;
A
#
# COMPACT_ATOMS: atom_id res chain seq x y z
N MET A 1 -6.74 -22.05 3.11
CA MET A 1 -8.08 -22.53 3.50
C MET A 1 -9.09 -21.57 2.88
N VAL A 2 -9.77 -21.97 1.81
CA VAL A 2 -10.56 -21.07 0.95
C VAL A 2 -11.95 -20.87 1.56
N LEU A 3 -12.29 -19.66 1.99
CA LEU A 3 -13.67 -19.30 2.26
C LEU A 3 -14.43 -19.24 0.93
N LYS A 4 -15.33 -20.20 0.72
CA LYS A 4 -16.34 -20.14 -0.34
C LYS A 4 -17.39 -19.10 0.04
N ALA A 5 -17.63 -18.14 -0.84
CA ALA A 5 -18.86 -17.38 -0.88
C ALA A 5 -20.04 -18.36 -1.07
N LEU A 6 -20.97 -18.39 -0.12
CA LEU A 6 -22.22 -19.12 -0.27
C LEU A 6 -23.16 -18.29 -1.15
N ALA A 7 -23.16 -18.60 -2.44
CA ALA A 7 -24.26 -18.23 -3.32
C ALA A 7 -25.52 -18.98 -2.88
N ALA A 8 -26.59 -18.24 -2.65
CA ALA A 8 -27.92 -18.78 -2.42
C ALA A 8 -28.35 -19.62 -3.65
N ALA A 9 -28.55 -20.91 -3.47
CA ALA A 9 -29.22 -21.76 -4.47
C ALA A 9 -30.69 -21.95 -4.08
N ALA A 10 -31.57 -21.65 -5.03
CA ALA A 10 -32.98 -21.98 -4.97
C ALA A 10 -33.19 -23.49 -4.84
N LEU A 11 -34.08 -23.88 -3.94
CA LEU A 11 -34.49 -25.25 -3.66
C LEU A 11 -35.45 -25.80 -4.72
N ALA A 12 -35.11 -26.95 -5.29
CA ALA A 12 -36.04 -28.01 -5.69
C ALA A 12 -35.29 -29.33 -5.39
N GLY A 13 -35.73 -30.29 -4.59
CA GLY A 13 -37.03 -30.59 -3.99
C GLY A 13 -37.22 -32.10 -4.16
N THR A 14 -37.02 -32.91 -3.11
CA THR A 14 -37.67 -34.24 -2.95
C THR A 14 -37.52 -34.76 -1.51
N PHE A 15 -38.67 -34.86 -0.86
CA PHE A 15 -39.15 -35.63 0.30
C PHE A 15 -38.25 -36.73 0.94
N GLY A 16 -38.22 -36.78 2.29
CA GLY A 16 -38.89 -37.82 3.08
C GLY A 16 -38.44 -37.87 4.56
N PRO A 17 -39.20 -38.52 5.48
CA PRO A 17 -39.61 -37.92 6.75
C PRO A 17 -38.85 -38.42 7.99
N GLY A 18 -38.72 -37.56 9.01
CA GLY A 18 -38.24 -37.95 10.33
C GLY A 18 -38.35 -36.80 11.32
N ALA A 19 -39.36 -36.87 12.20
CA ALA A 19 -39.70 -35.85 13.16
C ALA A 19 -38.60 -35.65 14.22
N GLY A 20 -38.20 -34.39 14.42
CA GLY A 20 -37.43 -33.91 15.56
C GLY A 20 -37.65 -32.41 15.69
N ALA A 21 -38.27 -31.98 16.79
CA ALA A 21 -38.68 -30.60 17.04
C ALA A 21 -37.51 -29.59 16.92
N PRO A 22 -37.76 -28.34 16.46
CA PRO A 22 -36.72 -27.35 16.29
C PRO A 22 -36.21 -26.85 17.64
N ARG A 23 -34.90 -27.02 17.91
CA ARG A 23 -34.19 -26.19 18.89
C ARG A 23 -34.11 -24.77 18.33
N GLN A 24 -34.84 -23.82 18.93
CA GLN A 24 -34.57 -22.40 18.72
C GLN A 24 -33.18 -22.08 19.30
N VAL A 25 -32.22 -21.79 18.43
CA VAL A 25 -31.02 -21.04 18.81
C VAL A 25 -31.36 -19.57 18.61
N LEU A 26 -31.77 -18.89 19.67
CA LEU A 26 -31.88 -17.44 19.72
C LEU A 26 -30.48 -16.85 19.79
N LEU A 27 -29.99 -16.30 18.68
CA LEU A 27 -28.87 -15.37 18.68
C LEU A 27 -29.44 -13.97 18.94
N GLU A 28 -29.44 -13.54 20.21
CA GLU A 28 -29.64 -12.14 20.58
C GLU A 28 -28.43 -11.32 20.11
N VAL A 29 -28.54 -10.69 18.94
CA VAL A 29 -27.60 -9.63 18.53
C VAL A 29 -28.15 -8.32 19.07
N ARG A 30 -27.63 -7.88 20.22
CA ARG A 30 -27.89 -6.53 20.75
C ARG A 30 -26.98 -5.54 20.04
N THR A 31 -27.58 -4.64 19.27
CA THR A 31 -26.89 -3.47 18.72
C THR A 31 -26.62 -2.47 19.85
N ALA A 32 -25.37 -2.39 20.32
CA ALA A 32 -24.95 -1.29 21.17
C ALA A 32 -24.80 -0.04 20.31
N ARG A 33 -25.52 1.04 20.66
CA ARG A 33 -25.27 2.37 20.11
C ARG A 33 -23.95 2.87 20.67
N HIS A 34 -22.93 3.05 19.83
CA HIS A 34 -21.71 3.73 20.24
C HIS A 34 -21.95 5.24 20.25
N SER A 35 -21.98 5.81 21.45
CA SER A 35 -21.87 7.24 21.68
C SER A 35 -20.41 7.67 21.51
N HIS A 36 -20.18 8.68 20.68
CA HIS A 36 -18.91 9.41 20.64
C HIS A 36 -18.65 10.09 21.99
N THR A 37 -17.45 9.87 22.54
CA THR A 37 -16.91 10.70 23.61
C THR A 37 -15.57 11.25 23.13
N PRO A 38 -15.39 12.57 22.95
CA PRO A 38 -14.06 13.15 22.85
C PRO A 38 -13.54 13.30 24.28
N PHE A 39 -12.34 12.78 24.58
CA PHE A 39 -11.72 13.07 25.86
C PHE A 39 -10.29 13.55 25.71
N LEU A 40 -10.11 14.81 26.11
CA LEU A 40 -8.86 15.47 26.45
C LEU A 40 -8.28 14.81 27.70
N GLY A 41 -7.09 14.24 27.60
CA GLY A 41 -6.30 13.81 28.75
C GLY A 41 -4.83 14.10 28.49
N GLU A 42 -4.22 14.94 29.33
CA GLU A 42 -2.80 15.27 29.27
C GLU A 42 -1.94 14.01 29.52
N LEU A 43 -0.95 13.80 28.64
CA LEU A 43 0.00 12.69 28.71
C LEU A 43 1.36 13.15 29.27
N PRO A 44 2.08 12.29 30.00
CA PRO A 44 3.29 12.66 30.74
C PRO A 44 4.51 12.92 29.85
N HIS A 45 5.36 13.82 30.32
CA HIS A 45 6.60 14.24 29.68
C HIS A 45 7.71 13.20 29.82
N HIS A 46 8.12 12.59 28.71
CA HIS A 46 9.43 11.95 28.56
C HIS A 46 10.27 12.78 27.59
N GLY A 47 11.47 13.22 28.02
CA GLY A 47 12.31 14.21 27.33
C GLY A 47 12.31 14.10 25.81
N TYR A 48 11.69 15.09 25.17
CA TYR A 48 11.37 15.10 23.74
C TYR A 48 12.32 16.02 22.97
N ASN A 49 12.70 15.62 21.75
CA ASN A 49 13.25 16.54 20.76
C ASN A 49 12.10 17.34 20.12
N ALA A 50 11.76 18.50 20.68
CA ALA A 50 10.62 19.31 20.25
C ALA A 50 10.65 19.71 18.75
N GLY A 51 11.84 19.81 18.14
CA GLY A 51 11.99 20.27 16.76
C GLY A 51 11.51 19.27 15.69
N THR A 52 11.51 17.95 15.96
CA THR A 52 11.04 16.96 14.97
C THR A 52 9.52 16.88 14.89
N MET A 53 8.83 17.08 16.02
CA MET A 53 7.35 17.17 16.04
C MET A 53 6.85 18.43 15.32
N ASP A 54 7.54 19.56 15.49
CA ASP A 54 7.20 20.83 14.83
C ASP A 54 7.28 20.71 13.31
N LEU A 55 8.33 20.04 12.79
CA LEU A 55 8.48 19.79 11.35
C LEU A 55 7.38 18.86 10.81
N GLY A 56 7.10 17.74 11.48
CA GLY A 56 6.09 16.79 11.04
C GLY A 56 4.68 17.40 10.97
N GLN A 57 4.32 18.21 11.98
CA GLN A 57 3.06 18.93 12.00
C GLN A 57 3.00 20.03 10.92
N ALA A 58 4.05 20.84 10.77
CA ALA A 58 4.10 21.88 9.75
C ALA A 58 3.98 21.30 8.33
N LEU A 59 4.63 20.17 8.06
CA LEU A 59 4.50 19.47 6.78
C LEU A 59 3.11 18.88 6.58
N TRP A 60 2.49 18.33 7.61
CA TRP A 60 1.10 17.86 7.54
C TRP A 60 0.15 18.99 7.14
N GLU A 61 0.25 20.15 7.81
CA GLU A 61 -0.58 21.33 7.54
C GLU A 61 -0.34 21.88 6.14
N LYS A 62 0.91 21.93 5.69
CA LYS A 62 1.27 22.33 4.32
C LYS A 62 0.67 21.38 3.28
N ILE A 63 0.88 20.07 3.45
CA ILE A 63 0.33 19.06 2.54
C ILE A 63 -1.18 19.21 2.44
N HIS A 64 -1.86 19.31 3.59
CA HIS A 64 -3.30 19.43 3.63
C HIS A 64 -3.79 20.77 3.05
N GLY A 65 -3.09 21.88 3.30
CA GLY A 65 -3.44 23.19 2.74
C GLY A 65 -3.31 23.23 1.21
N GLU A 66 -2.26 22.60 0.66
CA GLU A 66 -1.98 22.61 -0.79
C GLU A 66 -2.83 21.58 -1.58
N THR A 67 -3.23 20.45 -0.96
CA THR A 67 -4.00 19.40 -1.64
C THR A 67 -5.46 19.31 -1.21
N LYS A 68 -5.83 19.91 -0.08
CA LYS A 68 -7.13 19.75 0.61
C LYS A 68 -7.49 18.29 0.95
N GLY A 69 -6.54 17.36 0.83
CA GLY A 69 -6.80 15.92 0.95
C GLY A 69 -7.45 15.29 -0.29
N GLU A 70 -7.60 16.01 -1.39
CA GLU A 70 -8.28 15.53 -2.60
C GLU A 70 -7.34 14.80 -3.57
N ARG A 71 -6.02 15.00 -3.42
CA ARG A 71 -4.99 14.42 -4.29
C ARG A 71 -3.68 14.19 -3.55
N PRO A 72 -2.77 13.34 -4.07
CA PRO A 72 -1.41 13.25 -3.59
C PRO A 72 -0.64 14.56 -3.78
N HIS A 73 0.33 14.81 -2.89
CA HIS A 73 1.22 15.96 -2.95
C HIS A 73 2.44 15.65 -3.84
N TYR A 74 2.18 15.37 -5.12
CA TYR A 74 3.19 15.01 -6.12
C TYR A 74 4.28 16.08 -6.30
N GLU A 75 4.01 17.32 -5.92
CA GLU A 75 4.96 18.42 -6.00
C GLU A 75 6.20 18.24 -5.11
N ARG A 76 6.08 17.52 -3.98
CA ARG A 76 7.19 17.36 -3.02
C ARG A 76 7.02 16.19 -2.05
N TYR A 77 6.00 16.22 -1.19
CA TYR A 77 5.82 15.29 -0.07
C TYR A 77 4.95 14.09 -0.44
N SER A 78 5.46 13.30 -1.37
CA SER A 78 4.87 12.01 -1.77
C SER A 78 5.93 10.91 -1.69
N ILE A 79 5.49 9.65 -1.57
CA ILE A 79 6.35 8.47 -1.70
C ILE A 79 7.15 8.44 -3.02
N VAL A 80 6.72 9.18 -4.05
CA VAL A 80 7.49 9.43 -5.28
C VAL A 80 8.91 9.94 -4.99
N SER A 81 9.08 10.73 -3.92
CA SER A 81 10.38 11.30 -3.53
C SER A 81 11.32 10.34 -2.81
N VAL A 82 10.82 9.18 -2.34
CA VAL A 82 11.62 8.23 -1.54
C VAL A 82 12.77 7.63 -2.35
N PRO A 83 12.57 7.13 -3.58
CA PRO A 83 13.67 6.60 -4.39
C PRO A 83 14.76 7.63 -4.68
N HIS A 84 14.36 8.87 -4.95
CA HIS A 84 15.29 9.98 -5.18
C HIS A 84 16.07 10.34 -3.91
N THR A 85 15.43 10.27 -2.75
CA THR A 85 16.09 10.45 -1.45
C THR A 85 17.14 9.36 -1.23
N ILE A 86 16.85 8.11 -1.59
CA ILE A 86 17.81 7.00 -1.51
C ILE A 86 19.02 7.26 -2.43
N GLU A 87 18.81 7.72 -3.66
CA GLU A 87 19.89 8.10 -4.58
C GLU A 87 20.78 9.20 -3.97
N GLU A 88 20.18 10.24 -3.38
CA GLU A 88 20.90 11.32 -2.71
C GLU A 88 21.70 10.84 -1.49
N LEU A 89 21.17 9.87 -0.71
CA LEU A 89 21.88 9.27 0.43
C LEU A 89 23.20 8.63 -0.02
N PHE A 90 23.27 8.07 -1.22
CA PHE A 90 24.51 7.54 -1.81
C PHE A 90 25.39 8.59 -2.48
N GLY A 91 25.03 9.88 -2.39
CA GLY A 91 25.71 10.99 -3.03
C GLY A 91 25.49 11.10 -4.54
N LEU A 92 24.46 10.45 -5.06
CA LEU A 92 24.09 10.53 -6.47
C LEU A 92 23.18 11.74 -6.73
N ARG A 93 23.02 12.09 -8.02
CA ARG A 93 22.08 13.10 -8.48
C ARG A 93 20.87 12.42 -9.13
N PRO A 94 19.72 12.34 -8.44
CA PRO A 94 18.51 11.76 -9.01
C PRO A 94 17.92 12.63 -10.14
N PRO A 95 17.03 12.07 -10.98
CA PRO A 95 16.36 12.83 -12.04
C PRO A 95 15.41 13.91 -11.52
N ARG A 96 14.93 13.77 -10.27
CA ARG A 96 14.16 14.77 -9.53
C ARG A 96 14.70 14.87 -8.11
N PRO A 97 14.62 16.03 -7.45
CA PRO A 97 15.16 16.19 -6.11
C PRO A 97 14.40 15.30 -5.11
N GLY A 98 15.17 14.59 -4.28
CA GLY A 98 14.68 13.91 -3.09
C GLY A 98 14.51 14.88 -1.92
N LEU A 99 14.42 14.30 -0.73
CA LEU A 99 14.20 15.02 0.54
C LEU A 99 15.45 15.02 1.44
N ARG A 100 16.61 14.50 0.99
CA ARG A 100 17.78 14.32 1.87
C ARG A 100 18.22 15.63 2.52
N GLU A 101 18.39 16.69 1.73
CA GLU A 101 18.85 17.99 2.21
C GLU A 101 17.82 18.65 3.14
N GLU A 102 16.55 18.60 2.75
CA GLU A 102 15.45 19.20 3.51
C GLU A 102 15.25 18.54 4.87
N LEU A 103 15.45 17.22 4.94
CA LEU A 103 15.36 16.45 6.18
C LEU A 103 16.71 16.33 6.92
N GLY A 104 17.76 17.02 6.45
CA GLY A 104 19.08 17.01 7.09
C GLY A 104 19.75 15.63 7.15
N LEU A 105 19.42 14.73 6.22
CA LEU A 105 19.92 13.36 6.23
C LEU A 105 21.38 13.29 5.72
N PRO A 106 22.25 12.52 6.38
CA PRO A 106 23.64 12.39 5.97
C PRO A 106 23.77 11.57 4.69
N GLN A 107 24.85 11.79 3.94
CA GLN A 107 25.28 10.80 2.96
C GLN A 107 25.82 9.57 3.68
N THR A 108 25.62 8.39 3.10
CA THR A 108 25.99 7.11 3.71
C THR A 108 26.46 6.10 2.66
N GLN A 109 27.14 5.06 3.14
CA GLN A 109 27.49 3.89 2.33
C GLN A 109 26.44 2.77 2.44
N ALA A 110 25.63 2.75 3.49
CA ALA A 110 24.57 1.75 3.64
C ALA A 110 23.22 2.39 3.95
N VAL A 111 22.21 1.92 3.23
CA VAL A 111 20.81 2.27 3.49
C VAL A 111 20.03 0.97 3.69
N VAL A 112 19.32 0.87 4.81
CA VAL A 112 18.28 -0.16 5.00
C VAL A 112 16.94 0.53 4.77
N SER A 113 16.27 0.19 3.68
CA SER A 113 14.96 0.73 3.32
C SER A 113 13.88 -0.30 3.63
N VAL A 114 13.02 -0.01 4.59
CA VAL A 114 11.93 -0.88 5.04
C VAL A 114 10.59 -0.30 4.59
N ILE A 115 9.83 -1.08 3.83
CA ILE A 115 8.44 -0.76 3.48
C ILE A 115 7.53 -1.62 4.37
N LEU A 116 6.78 -0.95 5.25
CA LEU A 116 5.74 -1.56 6.06
C LEU A 116 4.40 -1.38 5.32
N ASP A 117 3.90 -2.45 4.70
CA ASP A 117 2.71 -2.38 3.86
C ASP A 117 1.47 -2.00 4.67
N GLY A 118 0.69 -1.02 4.19
CA GLY A 118 -0.57 -0.64 4.80
C GLY A 118 -0.46 0.19 6.10
N VAL A 119 0.71 0.72 6.44
CA VAL A 119 0.89 1.53 7.66
C VAL A 119 0.68 3.03 7.39
N GLY A 120 -0.57 3.49 7.54
CA GLY A 120 -0.93 4.90 7.34
C GLY A 120 -0.47 5.84 8.47
N TYR A 121 0.05 7.02 8.12
CA TYR A 121 0.55 8.05 9.05
C TYR A 121 -0.41 8.37 10.22
N LYS A 122 -1.68 8.67 9.92
CA LYS A 122 -2.69 8.99 10.96
C LYS A 122 -2.90 7.82 11.94
N LYS A 123 -2.91 6.59 11.44
CA LYS A 123 -3.10 5.41 12.29
C LYS A 123 -1.87 5.19 13.17
N LEU A 124 -0.67 5.38 12.64
CA LEU A 124 0.57 5.32 13.39
C LEU A 124 0.59 6.37 14.52
N GLU A 125 0.18 7.61 14.23
CA GLU A 125 0.07 8.67 15.25
C GLU A 125 -0.93 8.33 16.36
N ILE A 126 -2.10 7.77 16.02
CA ILE A 126 -3.08 7.32 17.00
C ILE A 126 -2.47 6.24 17.91
N LEU A 127 -1.87 5.20 17.33
CA LEU A 127 -1.27 4.11 18.09
C LEU A 127 -0.10 4.57 18.96
N ARG A 128 0.65 5.59 18.50
CA ARG A 128 1.73 6.22 19.26
C ARG A 128 1.19 6.98 20.47
N ALA A 129 0.15 7.78 20.28
CA ALA A 129 -0.50 8.51 21.36
C ALA A 129 -1.13 7.57 22.40
N GLU A 130 -1.63 6.41 21.96
CA GLU A 130 -2.16 5.35 22.83
C GLU A 130 -1.06 4.52 23.54
N GLY A 131 0.22 4.72 23.21
CA GLY A 131 1.34 3.97 23.78
C GLY A 131 1.48 2.53 23.27
N VAL A 132 0.77 2.16 22.21
CA VAL A 132 0.78 0.80 21.62
C VAL A 132 2.03 0.56 20.77
N VAL A 133 2.52 1.60 20.10
CA VAL A 133 3.77 1.58 19.32
C VAL A 133 4.77 2.55 19.92
N ASN A 134 6.04 2.13 19.98
CA ASN A 134 7.13 2.97 20.46
C ASN A 134 7.99 3.43 19.29
N LEU A 135 7.94 4.73 18.99
CA LEU A 135 8.81 5.34 17.98
C LEU A 135 10.09 5.96 18.56
N GLY A 136 10.26 5.97 19.89
CA GLY A 136 11.40 6.57 20.57
C GLY A 136 12.77 6.19 19.98
N PRO A 137 13.06 4.89 19.75
CA PRO A 137 14.32 4.45 19.16
C PRO A 137 14.64 5.03 17.77
N PHE A 138 13.61 5.44 17.01
CA PHE A 138 13.77 6.00 15.67
C PHE A 138 13.80 7.53 15.65
N LEU A 139 13.24 8.17 16.70
CA LEU A 139 13.21 9.62 16.83
C LEU A 139 14.48 10.17 17.50
N ASP A 140 15.23 9.31 18.20
CA ASP A 140 16.56 9.66 18.70
C ASP A 140 17.55 9.76 17.54
N GLY A 141 17.89 10.99 17.13
CA GLY A 141 18.74 11.26 15.97
C GLY A 141 18.09 11.06 14.60
N GLY A 142 16.80 10.70 14.54
CA GLY A 142 16.05 10.52 13.30
C GLY A 142 15.04 11.63 13.02
N VAL A 143 14.39 11.53 11.86
CA VAL A 143 13.36 12.47 11.39
C VAL A 143 12.11 11.68 11.01
N TYR A 144 10.95 12.21 11.40
CA TYR A 144 9.65 11.61 11.14
C TYR A 144 8.71 12.65 10.55
N VAL A 145 8.24 12.40 9.32
CA VAL A 145 7.43 13.34 8.55
C VAL A 145 6.33 12.61 7.78
N PRO A 146 5.17 13.25 7.56
CA PRO A 146 4.12 12.70 6.72
C PRO A 146 4.51 12.75 5.24
N LEU A 147 4.23 11.67 4.52
CA LEU A 147 4.24 11.64 3.06
C LEU A 147 2.86 11.21 2.56
N THR A 148 2.40 11.81 1.47
CA THR A 148 1.26 11.28 0.72
C THR A 148 1.69 10.02 -0.04
N SER A 149 0.78 9.06 -0.18
CA SER A 149 0.96 7.94 -1.10
C SER A 149 0.84 8.45 -2.56
N VAL A 150 0.30 7.62 -3.45
CA VAL A 150 -0.07 7.97 -4.81
C VAL A 150 -1.55 7.65 -5.03
N PHE A 151 -2.12 8.14 -6.13
CA PHE A 151 -3.47 7.77 -6.54
C PHE A 151 -3.39 6.83 -7.77
N PRO A 152 -4.09 5.68 -7.75
CA PRO A 152 -4.82 5.14 -6.60
C PRO A 152 -3.89 4.57 -5.51
N THR A 153 -4.35 4.60 -4.26
CA THR A 153 -3.60 4.12 -3.07
C THR A 153 -3.67 2.59 -2.94
N THR A 154 -3.08 1.89 -3.92
CA THR A 154 -2.99 0.42 -3.95
C THR A 154 -1.54 -0.02 -3.86
N THR A 155 -1.29 -1.18 -3.25
CA THR A 155 0.03 -1.83 -3.20
C THR A 155 0.70 -1.85 -4.58
N THR A 156 -0.01 -2.25 -5.64
CA THR A 156 0.56 -2.33 -6.99
C THR A 156 1.02 -0.98 -7.53
N ALA A 157 0.24 0.09 -7.33
CA ALA A 157 0.60 1.43 -7.82
C ALA A 157 1.70 2.06 -6.96
N ALA A 158 1.54 1.98 -5.63
CA ALA A 158 2.46 2.58 -4.67
C ALA A 158 3.83 1.88 -4.65
N LEU A 159 3.88 0.55 -4.71
CA LEU A 159 5.16 -0.18 -4.83
C LEU A 159 5.83 0.06 -6.19
N SER A 160 5.07 0.20 -7.28
CA SER A 160 5.64 0.58 -8.59
C SER A 160 6.26 1.98 -8.52
N THR A 161 5.60 2.92 -7.84
CA THR A 161 6.15 4.24 -7.53
C THR A 161 7.42 4.15 -6.68
N LEU A 162 7.40 3.41 -5.57
CA LEU A 162 8.60 3.22 -4.72
C LEU A 162 9.74 2.48 -5.44
N SER A 163 9.41 1.66 -6.44
CA SER A 163 10.41 0.97 -7.25
C SER A 163 11.02 1.88 -8.32
N THR A 164 10.34 2.96 -8.75
CA THR A 164 10.76 3.78 -9.91
C THR A 164 11.11 5.22 -9.56
N GLY A 165 10.51 5.80 -8.52
CA GLY A 165 10.51 7.25 -8.28
C GLY A 165 9.59 8.01 -9.25
N GLU A 166 8.68 7.31 -9.92
CA GLU A 166 7.73 7.89 -10.86
C GLU A 166 6.30 7.78 -10.35
N SER A 167 5.41 8.66 -10.81
CA SER A 167 3.99 8.60 -10.46
C SER A 167 3.24 7.56 -11.30
N PRO A 168 2.03 7.12 -10.89
CA PRO A 168 1.27 6.10 -11.61
C PRO A 168 0.97 6.42 -13.08
N ILE A 169 0.77 7.69 -13.43
CA ILE A 169 0.59 8.12 -14.83
C ILE A 169 1.84 7.91 -15.69
N VAL A 170 3.03 7.95 -15.09
CA VAL A 170 4.30 7.77 -15.81
C VAL A 170 4.65 6.29 -15.92
N HIS A 171 4.54 5.52 -14.83
CA HIS A 171 4.91 4.11 -14.83
C HIS A 171 3.79 3.17 -15.32
N GLY A 172 2.55 3.66 -15.45
CA GLY A 172 1.44 2.96 -16.09
C GLY A 172 0.74 1.87 -15.26
N VAL A 173 1.07 1.74 -13.98
CA VAL A 173 0.41 0.78 -13.05
C VAL A 173 -0.61 1.55 -12.23
N LEU A 174 -1.85 1.56 -12.71
CA LEU A 174 -2.95 2.39 -12.18
C LEU A 174 -3.92 1.60 -11.28
N GLY A 175 -3.45 0.56 -10.58
CA GLY A 175 -4.30 -0.25 -9.70
C GLY A 175 -4.13 -1.75 -9.94
N TYR A 176 -4.90 -2.56 -9.19
CA TYR A 176 -4.66 -4.00 -9.14
C TYR A 176 -5.55 -4.81 -10.10
N LYS A 177 -6.67 -4.26 -10.57
CA LYS A 177 -7.41 -4.79 -11.73
C LYS A 177 -7.21 -3.83 -12.89
N LEU A 178 -6.62 -4.26 -14.00
CA LEU A 178 -6.41 -3.36 -15.15
C LEU A 178 -6.87 -4.01 -16.44
N PHE A 179 -7.55 -3.25 -17.29
CA PHE A 179 -7.78 -3.70 -18.67
C PHE A 179 -6.47 -3.57 -19.46
N ARG A 180 -6.02 -4.67 -20.08
CA ARG A 180 -4.84 -4.70 -20.96
C ARG A 180 -5.30 -4.86 -22.41
N PRO A 181 -5.29 -3.77 -23.21
CA PRO A 181 -5.71 -3.83 -24.61
C PRO A 181 -4.95 -4.88 -25.42
N GLU A 182 -3.66 -5.08 -25.10
CA GLU A 182 -2.79 -6.05 -25.79
C GLU A 182 -3.25 -7.50 -25.60
N LEU A 183 -3.94 -7.78 -24.49
CA LEU A 183 -4.50 -9.10 -24.18
C LEU A 183 -6.02 -9.16 -24.37
N GLY A 184 -6.68 -8.02 -24.62
CA GLY A 184 -8.13 -7.93 -24.71
C GLY A 184 -8.87 -8.35 -23.43
N THR A 185 -8.23 -8.30 -22.26
CA THR A 185 -8.83 -8.74 -20.99
C THR A 185 -8.44 -7.83 -19.83
N VAL A 186 -9.29 -7.82 -18.79
CA VAL A 186 -8.89 -7.36 -17.45
C VAL A 186 -7.86 -8.34 -16.91
N VAL A 187 -6.85 -7.87 -16.18
CA VAL A 187 -5.84 -8.69 -15.50
C VAL A 187 -5.78 -8.34 -14.02
N ASP A 188 -5.36 -9.29 -13.21
CA ASP A 188 -4.97 -9.07 -11.83
C ASP A 188 -3.47 -8.77 -11.77
N MET A 189 -3.12 -7.57 -11.34
CA MET A 189 -1.73 -7.08 -11.26
C MET A 189 -1.00 -7.56 -10.01
N ILE A 190 -1.70 -8.07 -8.99
CA ILE A 190 -1.06 -8.69 -7.82
C ILE A 190 -0.62 -10.10 -8.18
N LYS A 191 -1.51 -10.85 -8.84
CA LYS A 191 -1.28 -12.25 -9.23
C LYS A 191 -0.59 -12.43 -10.57
N LEU A 192 -0.43 -11.33 -11.32
CA LEU A 192 -0.05 -11.33 -12.73
C LEU A 192 -0.73 -12.45 -13.53
N SER A 193 -2.07 -12.41 -13.53
CA SER A 193 -2.90 -13.41 -14.22
C SER A 193 -4.15 -12.81 -14.86
N PRO A 194 -4.64 -13.35 -15.99
CA PRO A 194 -5.99 -13.06 -16.46
C PRO A 194 -7.04 -13.70 -15.54
N PRO A 195 -8.33 -13.32 -15.67
CA PRO A 195 -9.44 -13.95 -14.97
C PRO A 195 -9.42 -15.46 -15.11
N ALA A 196 -9.53 -16.16 -13.99
CA ALA A 196 -9.43 -17.63 -13.89
C ALA A 196 -8.13 -18.25 -14.45
N GLY A 197 -7.12 -17.42 -14.76
CA GLY A 197 -5.79 -17.86 -15.16
C GLY A 197 -4.96 -18.34 -13.98
N ARG A 198 -3.88 -19.06 -14.29
CA ARG A 198 -2.86 -19.40 -13.30
C ARG A 198 -2.09 -18.13 -12.90
N GLU A 199 -1.70 -18.03 -11.63
CA GLU A 199 -0.80 -16.97 -11.16
C GLU A 199 0.51 -16.97 -11.97
N ASP A 200 1.04 -15.77 -12.22
CA ASP A 200 2.25 -15.48 -13.00
C ASP A 200 2.20 -15.99 -14.46
N SER A 201 1.02 -15.99 -15.06
CA SER A 201 0.84 -16.44 -16.45
C SER A 201 0.92 -15.32 -17.50
N LEU A 202 0.90 -14.04 -17.10
CA LEU A 202 0.92 -12.91 -18.05
C LEU A 202 2.17 -12.89 -18.94
N GLU A 203 3.32 -13.32 -18.42
CA GLU A 203 4.56 -13.40 -19.20
C GLU A 203 4.41 -14.35 -20.40
N LYS A 204 3.76 -15.51 -20.19
CA LYS A 204 3.46 -16.49 -21.26
C LYS A 204 2.46 -15.96 -22.28
N LEU A 205 1.69 -14.94 -21.90
CA LEU A 205 0.76 -14.23 -22.77
C LEU A 205 1.40 -13.02 -23.47
N GLY A 206 2.71 -12.82 -23.30
CA GLY A 206 3.48 -11.77 -23.99
C GLY A 206 3.61 -10.45 -23.24
N LEU A 207 3.10 -10.36 -22.01
CA LEU A 207 3.33 -9.25 -21.08
C LEU A 207 4.46 -9.62 -20.11
N SER A 208 5.70 -9.38 -20.53
CA SER A 208 6.87 -9.57 -19.67
C SER A 208 6.97 -8.46 -18.62
N PRO A 209 7.72 -8.67 -17.52
CA PRO A 209 7.90 -7.67 -16.48
C PRO A 209 8.34 -6.28 -16.99
N GLU A 210 9.25 -6.25 -17.95
CA GLU A 210 9.80 -5.03 -18.56
C GLU A 210 8.77 -4.27 -19.41
N LYS A 211 7.75 -4.97 -19.93
CA LYS A 211 6.63 -4.33 -20.63
C LYS A 211 5.58 -3.79 -19.66
N ILE A 212 5.41 -4.45 -18.52
CA ILE A 212 4.47 -4.01 -17.47
C ILE A 212 5.01 -2.74 -16.82
N LEU A 213 6.29 -2.74 -16.44
CA LEU A 213 6.98 -1.60 -15.85
C LEU A 213 8.18 -1.26 -16.71
N SER A 214 7.97 -0.31 -17.63
CA SER A 214 8.94 0.08 -18.68
C SER A 214 9.86 1.23 -18.27
N VAL A 215 9.60 1.84 -17.12
CA VAL A 215 10.43 2.89 -16.53
C VAL A 215 11.58 2.24 -15.74
N PRO A 216 12.82 2.77 -15.82
CA PRO A 216 13.94 2.25 -15.05
C PRO A 216 13.65 2.26 -13.54
N THR A 217 13.83 1.12 -12.88
CA THR A 217 13.71 1.03 -11.43
C THR A 217 14.89 1.71 -10.73
N LEU A 218 14.71 2.08 -9.46
CA LEU A 218 15.77 2.51 -8.56
C LEU A 218 16.94 1.51 -8.58
N TYR A 219 16.65 0.21 -8.58
CA TYR A 219 17.66 -0.84 -8.54
C TYR A 219 18.51 -0.88 -9.81
N GLN A 220 17.87 -0.74 -10.99
CA GLN A 220 18.58 -0.59 -12.26
C GLN A 220 19.46 0.67 -12.29
N ARG A 221 18.95 1.79 -11.75
CA ARG A 221 19.73 3.04 -11.67
C ARG A 221 20.93 2.91 -10.72
N LEU A 222 20.75 2.31 -9.54
CA LEU A 222 21.84 2.08 -8.60
C LEU A 222 22.89 1.09 -9.14
N SER A 223 22.45 0.07 -9.89
CA SER A 223 23.37 -0.84 -10.57
C SER A 223 24.29 -0.14 -11.58
N ALA A 224 23.86 0.95 -12.21
CA ALA A 224 24.69 1.73 -13.12
C ALA A 224 25.84 2.48 -12.40
N TYR A 225 25.79 2.57 -11.07
CA TYR A 225 26.81 3.17 -10.21
C TYR A 225 27.55 2.12 -9.35
N ASP A 226 27.42 0.83 -9.69
CA ASP A 226 28.02 -0.28 -8.94
C ASP A 226 27.63 -0.28 -7.45
N ILE A 227 26.38 0.09 -7.15
CA ILE A 227 25.80 -0.01 -5.81
C ILE A 227 24.93 -1.28 -5.74
N PRO A 228 25.39 -2.36 -5.09
CA PRO A 228 24.62 -3.57 -4.90
C PRO A 228 23.31 -3.32 -4.17
N THR A 229 22.29 -4.08 -4.57
CA THR A 229 20.97 -4.06 -3.94
C THR A 229 20.60 -5.46 -3.46
N VAL A 230 20.27 -5.59 -2.18
CA VAL A 230 19.84 -6.86 -1.57
C VAL A 230 18.40 -6.69 -1.12
N LEU A 231 17.51 -7.54 -1.63
CA LEU A 231 16.10 -7.50 -1.33
C LEU A 231 15.69 -8.65 -0.41
N PHE A 232 15.12 -8.32 0.74
CA PHE A 232 14.54 -9.25 1.70
C PHE A 232 13.03 -9.31 1.51
N LEU A 233 12.54 -10.47 1.10
CA LEU A 233 11.12 -10.75 0.91
C LEU A 233 10.70 -11.96 1.72
N PRO A 234 9.45 -12.02 2.21
CA PRO A 234 8.89 -13.26 2.71
C PRO A 234 8.99 -14.36 1.64
N LYS A 235 9.41 -15.56 2.06
CA LYS A 235 9.67 -16.68 1.15
C LYS A 235 8.53 -16.98 0.16
N TYR A 236 7.28 -16.77 0.56
CA TYR A 236 6.11 -17.08 -0.26
C TYR A 236 5.87 -16.08 -1.41
N ILE A 237 6.47 -14.88 -1.38
CA ILE A 237 6.37 -13.89 -2.47
C ILE A 237 7.71 -13.59 -3.16
N ALA A 238 8.81 -14.17 -2.68
CA ALA A 238 10.15 -13.95 -3.24
C ALA A 238 10.22 -14.22 -4.76
N ASP A 239 9.50 -15.24 -5.24
CA ASP A 239 9.47 -15.65 -6.64
C ASP A 239 8.21 -15.21 -7.41
N SER A 240 7.34 -14.40 -6.79
CA SER A 240 6.08 -13.97 -7.41
C SER A 240 6.31 -13.10 -8.65
N GLY A 241 5.36 -13.11 -9.58
CA GLY A 241 5.43 -12.29 -10.78
C GLY A 241 5.46 -10.80 -10.48
N LEU A 242 4.66 -10.32 -9.51
CA LEU A 242 4.70 -8.91 -9.10
C LEU A 242 6.10 -8.53 -8.57
N SER A 243 6.74 -9.40 -7.78
CA SER A 243 8.13 -9.17 -7.34
C SER A 243 9.08 -9.01 -8.54
N LYS A 244 8.94 -9.83 -9.59
CA LYS A 244 9.76 -9.69 -10.81
C LYS A 244 9.53 -8.36 -11.55
N VAL A 245 8.30 -7.84 -11.54
CA VAL A 245 7.96 -6.54 -12.13
C VAL A 245 8.60 -5.40 -11.34
N LEU A 246 8.44 -5.40 -10.02
CA LEU A 246 8.84 -4.30 -9.15
C LEU A 246 10.36 -4.23 -8.96
N TYR A 247 11.00 -5.38 -8.79
CA TYR A 247 12.38 -5.48 -8.33
C TYR A 247 13.38 -5.76 -9.47
N GLN A 248 13.06 -5.35 -10.70
CA GLN A 248 13.97 -5.44 -11.83
C GLN A 248 15.30 -4.75 -11.50
N GLY A 249 16.43 -5.41 -11.74
CA GLY A 249 17.77 -4.88 -11.44
C GLY A 249 18.29 -5.15 -10.03
N ILE A 250 17.54 -5.84 -9.16
CA ILE A 250 18.05 -6.31 -7.86
C ILE A 250 19.28 -7.21 -8.06
N SER A 251 20.32 -7.00 -7.25
CA SER A 251 21.53 -7.82 -7.31
C SER A 251 21.33 -9.20 -6.65
N ARG A 252 20.62 -9.25 -5.51
CA ARG A 252 20.36 -10.49 -4.76
C ARG A 252 19.01 -10.43 -4.06
N ILE A 253 18.21 -11.48 -4.19
CA ILE A 253 16.99 -11.70 -3.39
C ILE A 253 17.30 -12.68 -2.27
N VAL A 254 16.94 -12.35 -1.04
CA VAL A 254 17.13 -13.15 0.17
C VAL A 254 15.78 -13.40 0.82
N PRO A 255 15.17 -14.59 0.63
CA PRO A 255 13.90 -14.89 1.25
C PRO A 255 14.04 -15.07 2.76
N PHE A 256 13.10 -14.54 3.54
CA PHE A 256 13.00 -14.75 4.99
C PHE A 256 11.70 -15.46 5.38
N LEU A 257 11.70 -16.09 6.55
CA LEU A 257 10.57 -16.83 7.12
C LEU A 257 9.83 -16.08 8.21
N THR A 258 10.56 -15.33 9.06
CA THR A 258 10.03 -14.66 10.26
C THR A 258 10.78 -13.34 10.50
N ALA A 259 10.30 -12.52 11.44
CA ALA A 259 11.00 -11.29 11.81
C ALA A 259 12.39 -11.55 12.42
N ALA A 260 12.56 -12.65 13.17
CA ALA A 260 13.85 -13.04 13.74
C ALA A 260 14.85 -13.44 12.64
N ASP A 261 14.39 -14.20 11.65
CA ASP A 261 15.17 -14.59 10.46
C ASP A 261 15.59 -13.35 9.65
N LEU A 262 14.64 -12.44 9.41
CA LEU A 262 14.90 -11.15 8.78
C LEU A 262 15.99 -10.36 9.51
N LEU A 263 15.90 -10.21 10.83
CA LEU A 263 16.88 -9.46 11.62
C LEU A 263 18.29 -10.03 11.48
N MET A 264 18.43 -11.35 11.56
CA MET A 264 19.71 -12.04 11.35
C MET A 264 20.25 -11.76 9.95
N LEU A 265 19.44 -12.00 8.91
CA LEU A 265 19.84 -11.87 7.51
C LEU A 265 20.23 -10.43 7.12
N VAL A 266 19.52 -9.42 7.63
CA VAL A 266 19.86 -8.00 7.39
C VAL A 266 21.18 -7.63 8.08
N ARG A 267 21.41 -8.12 9.32
CA ARG A 267 22.68 -7.88 10.03
C ARG A 267 23.86 -8.53 9.33
N GLU A 268 23.70 -9.75 8.83
CA GLU A 268 24.73 -10.44 8.02
C GLU A 268 25.04 -9.62 6.75
N ALA A 269 24.01 -9.21 6.01
CA ALA A 269 24.21 -8.40 4.80
C ALA A 269 24.87 -7.04 5.08
N LEU A 270 24.51 -6.38 6.20
CA LEU A 270 25.17 -5.14 6.64
C LEU A 270 26.65 -5.35 6.94
N ALA A 271 27.03 -6.49 7.52
CA ALA A 271 28.42 -6.82 7.82
C ALA A 271 29.21 -7.19 6.55
N GLU A 272 28.59 -7.88 5.59
CA GLU A 272 29.23 -8.38 4.38
C GLU A 272 29.46 -7.31 3.31
N VAL A 273 28.53 -6.37 3.13
CA VAL A 273 28.51 -5.47 1.97
C VAL A 273 28.72 -4.02 2.41
N PRO A 274 29.94 -3.44 2.26
CA PRO A 274 30.28 -2.11 2.76
C PRO A 274 29.55 -0.95 2.07
N ARG A 275 29.08 -1.14 0.84
CA ARG A 275 28.24 -0.15 0.16
C ARG A 275 27.05 -0.83 -0.49
N ALA A 276 25.84 -0.60 0.00
CA ALA A 276 24.65 -1.28 -0.52
C ALA A 276 23.34 -0.60 -0.10
N LEU A 277 22.30 -0.82 -0.91
CA LEU A 277 20.91 -0.66 -0.51
C LEU A 277 20.34 -2.03 -0.10
N LEU A 278 19.90 -2.15 1.15
CA LEU A 278 19.23 -3.31 1.70
C LEU A 278 17.73 -3.01 1.78
N CYS A 279 16.92 -3.63 0.95
CA CYS A 279 15.48 -3.40 0.88
C CYS A 279 14.72 -4.48 1.64
N VAL A 280 13.82 -4.09 2.52
CA VAL A 280 12.93 -5.00 3.24
C VAL A 280 11.49 -4.64 2.89
N TYR A 281 10.69 -5.63 2.53
CA TYR A 281 9.25 -5.46 2.38
C TYR A 281 8.52 -6.35 3.39
N TRP A 282 7.67 -5.74 4.22
CA TRP A 282 6.93 -6.38 5.30
C TRP A 282 5.41 -6.31 5.04
N PRO A 283 4.79 -7.37 4.51
CA PRO A 283 3.37 -7.36 4.11
C PRO A 283 2.38 -7.71 5.23
N SER A 284 2.86 -8.15 6.39
CA SER A 284 1.99 -8.74 7.43
C SER A 284 0.95 -7.76 7.97
N THR A 285 1.32 -6.48 8.13
CA THR A 285 0.42 -5.41 8.60
C THR A 285 -0.79 -5.24 7.67
N ASP A 286 -0.55 -5.16 6.36
CA ASP A 286 -1.60 -5.10 5.34
C ASP A 286 -2.50 -6.34 5.33
N SER A 287 -1.88 -7.52 5.36
CA SER A 287 -2.60 -8.80 5.40
C SER A 287 -3.54 -8.91 6.62
N LEU A 288 -3.08 -8.46 7.79
CA LEU A 288 -3.88 -8.45 9.01
C LEU A 288 -4.98 -7.41 8.96
N ALA A 289 -4.73 -6.22 8.43
CA ALA A 289 -5.74 -5.18 8.26
C ALA A 289 -6.84 -5.62 7.28
N HIS A 290 -6.50 -6.28 6.17
CA HIS A 290 -7.48 -6.85 5.25
C HIS A 290 -8.30 -7.99 5.86
N THR A 291 -7.69 -8.83 6.70
CA THR A 291 -8.35 -10.01 7.27
C THR A 291 -9.24 -9.67 8.46
N TYR A 292 -8.75 -8.81 9.36
CA TYR A 292 -9.36 -8.54 10.67
C TYR A 292 -9.81 -7.09 10.84
N GLY A 293 -9.54 -6.23 9.86
CA GLY A 293 -9.78 -4.79 9.95
C GLY A 293 -8.59 -4.03 10.53
N PRO A 294 -8.40 -2.76 10.13
CA PRO A 294 -7.26 -1.92 10.55
C PRO A 294 -7.33 -1.45 12.01
N ARG A 295 -8.46 -1.67 12.70
CA ARG A 295 -8.61 -1.44 14.14
C ARG A 295 -8.38 -2.70 14.99
N SER A 296 -8.10 -3.84 14.36
CA SER A 296 -7.85 -5.08 15.09
C SER A 296 -6.59 -4.97 15.96
N GLU A 297 -6.63 -5.66 17.10
CA GLU A 297 -5.45 -5.84 17.97
C GLU A 297 -4.33 -6.57 17.22
N ALA A 298 -4.67 -7.49 16.31
CA ALA A 298 -3.69 -8.18 15.49
C ALA A 298 -2.83 -7.21 14.66
N PHE A 299 -3.44 -6.19 14.03
CA PHE A 299 -2.71 -5.17 13.29
C PHE A 299 -1.75 -4.37 14.18
N SER A 300 -2.22 -3.92 15.35
CA SER A 300 -1.41 -3.08 16.22
C SER A 300 -0.27 -3.84 16.90
N LEU A 301 -0.50 -5.10 17.30
CA LEU A 301 0.53 -5.99 17.84
C LEU A 301 1.60 -6.29 16.79
N GLU A 302 1.21 -6.55 15.54
CA GLU A 302 2.16 -6.80 14.46
C GLU A 302 3.01 -5.57 14.16
N LEU A 303 2.40 -4.38 14.11
CA LEU A 303 3.13 -3.13 13.90
C LEU A 303 4.11 -2.87 15.06
N SER A 304 3.68 -3.07 16.30
CA SER A 304 4.54 -2.96 17.49
C SER A 304 5.70 -3.97 17.45
N HIS A 305 5.41 -5.20 17.03
CA HIS A 305 6.41 -6.27 16.88
C HIS A 305 7.48 -5.91 15.85
N ILE A 306 7.11 -5.54 14.62
CA ILE A 306 8.11 -5.22 13.58
C ILE A 306 8.93 -3.98 13.96
N LEU A 307 8.33 -2.96 14.57
CA LEU A 307 9.07 -1.81 15.08
C LEU A 307 10.07 -2.22 16.17
N SER A 308 9.72 -3.15 17.06
CA SER A 308 10.67 -3.65 18.08
C SER A 308 11.85 -4.41 17.45
N VAL A 309 11.63 -5.11 16.33
CA VAL A 309 12.67 -5.83 15.59
C VAL A 309 13.61 -4.85 14.88
N LEU A 310 13.06 -3.79 14.28
CA LEU A 310 13.84 -2.74 13.63
C LEU A 310 14.62 -1.89 14.65
N ALA A 311 14.09 -1.66 15.85
CA ALA A 311 14.83 -0.99 16.93
C ALA A 311 16.07 -1.82 17.33
N ARG A 312 15.92 -3.14 17.48
CA ARG A 312 17.06 -4.04 17.73
C ARG A 312 18.09 -4.04 16.60
N LEU A 313 17.67 -3.87 15.35
CA LEU A 313 18.59 -3.73 14.22
C LEU A 313 19.51 -2.50 14.38
N ILE A 314 18.99 -1.40 14.92
CA ILE A 314 19.77 -0.18 15.20
C ILE A 314 20.77 -0.44 16.32
N GLU A 315 20.33 -1.07 17.42
CA GLU A 315 21.16 -1.36 18.60
C GLU A 315 22.32 -2.32 18.29
N ASP A 316 22.05 -3.37 17.50
CA ASP A 316 22.98 -4.45 17.21
C ASP A 316 23.69 -4.30 15.85
N ALA A 317 23.70 -3.08 15.31
CA ALA A 317 24.24 -2.80 13.99
C ALA A 317 25.76 -3.05 13.92
N PRO A 318 26.26 -3.79 12.92
CA PRO A 318 27.70 -4.06 12.80
C PRO A 318 28.50 -2.85 12.31
N ARG A 319 27.82 -1.78 11.83
CA ARG A 319 28.41 -0.54 11.30
C ARG A 319 27.34 0.53 11.12
N ASP A 320 27.78 1.75 10.82
CA ASP A 320 26.90 2.87 10.49
C ASP A 320 26.08 2.62 9.20
N PHE A 321 24.79 2.95 9.26
CA PHE A 321 23.86 2.92 8.15
C PHE A 321 22.72 3.92 8.38
N VAL A 322 21.95 4.21 7.33
CA VAL A 322 20.68 4.95 7.45
C VAL A 322 19.52 3.97 7.36
N LEU A 323 18.65 3.97 8.37
CA LEU A 323 17.37 3.27 8.34
C LEU A 323 16.29 4.20 7.79
N LEU A 324 15.68 3.83 6.66
CA LEU A 324 14.53 4.52 6.09
C LEU A 324 13.31 3.61 6.25
N ILE A 325 12.35 4.00 7.08
CA ILE A 325 11.07 3.31 7.24
C ILE A 325 10.00 4.10 6.50
N THR A 326 9.28 3.43 5.61
CA THR A 326 8.16 4.01 4.87
C THR A 326 7.00 3.03 4.78
N ALA A 327 5.90 3.49 4.21
CA ALA A 327 4.73 2.69 3.88
C ALA A 327 4.27 3.07 2.48
N ASP A 328 3.60 2.14 1.83
CA ASP A 328 3.04 2.33 0.50
C ASP A 328 1.67 3.02 0.57
N HIS A 329 0.80 2.61 1.49
CA HIS A 329 -0.49 3.24 1.78
C HIS A 329 -0.94 3.04 3.24
N GLY A 330 -2.16 3.48 3.53
CA GLY A 330 -2.83 3.23 4.80
C GLY A 330 -4.19 2.56 4.60
N PHE A 331 -4.95 2.46 5.68
CA PHE A 331 -6.28 1.85 5.68
C PHE A 331 -7.38 2.81 6.10
N TYR A 332 -8.58 2.49 5.62
CA TYR A 332 -9.84 3.00 6.11
C TYR A 332 -10.77 1.80 6.37
N GLU A 333 -11.70 1.92 7.31
CA GLU A 333 -12.70 0.87 7.56
C GLU A 333 -13.83 0.98 6.56
N ALA A 334 -14.15 -0.12 5.87
CA ALA A 334 -15.30 -0.18 4.98
C ALA A 334 -16.29 -1.25 5.48
N ASP A 335 -17.56 -0.87 5.57
CA ASP A 335 -18.68 -1.78 5.75
C ASP A 335 -19.06 -2.38 4.39
N PRO A 336 -18.94 -3.71 4.19
CA PRO A 336 -19.18 -4.34 2.90
C PRO A 336 -20.64 -4.28 2.44
N GLU A 337 -21.61 -3.99 3.32
CA GLU A 337 -23.01 -3.82 2.96
C GLU A 337 -23.35 -2.37 2.64
N ARG A 338 -22.74 -1.41 3.34
CA ARG A 338 -23.06 0.02 3.22
C ARG A 338 -22.18 0.77 2.24
N ASP A 339 -20.89 0.43 2.20
CA ASP A 339 -19.87 1.23 1.52
C ASP A 339 -19.51 0.65 0.13
N MET A 340 -20.21 -0.40 -0.32
CA MET A 340 -19.92 -1.09 -1.57
C MET A 340 -21.09 -1.04 -2.55
N VAL A 341 -20.81 -0.57 -3.77
CA VAL A 341 -21.77 -0.58 -4.88
C VAL A 341 -21.57 -1.81 -5.76
N ASN A 342 -22.51 -2.77 -5.70
CA ASN A 342 -22.51 -3.92 -6.60
C ASN A 342 -22.99 -3.52 -8.01
N CYS A 343 -22.06 -3.10 -8.86
CA CYS A 343 -22.37 -2.65 -10.22
C CYS A 343 -23.07 -3.71 -11.07
N ALA A 344 -22.77 -5.00 -10.87
CA ALA A 344 -23.39 -6.09 -11.62
C ALA A 344 -24.86 -6.32 -11.21
N ALA A 345 -25.28 -5.88 -10.02
CA ALA A 345 -26.68 -5.94 -9.60
C ALA A 345 -27.52 -4.82 -10.25
N GLN A 346 -26.90 -3.73 -10.69
CA GLN A 346 -27.59 -2.54 -11.21
C GLN A 346 -27.86 -2.66 -12.71
N GLY A 347 -29.15 -2.68 -13.09
CA GLY A 347 -29.56 -2.80 -14.49
C GLY A 347 -28.97 -1.71 -15.40
N VAL A 348 -28.99 -0.46 -14.92
CA VAL A 348 -28.45 0.71 -15.64
C VAL A 348 -26.95 0.56 -15.90
N LEU A 349 -26.18 0.15 -14.90
CA LEU A 349 -24.73 -0.03 -15.06
C LEU A 349 -24.39 -1.24 -15.93
N ARG A 350 -25.14 -2.35 -15.84
CA ARG A 350 -24.99 -3.49 -16.77
C ARG A 350 -25.24 -3.10 -18.22
N GLU A 351 -26.20 -2.22 -18.47
CA GLU A 351 -26.46 -1.70 -19.82
C GLU A 351 -25.32 -0.79 -20.29
N ALA A 352 -24.82 0.07 -19.41
CA ALA A 352 -23.85 1.10 -19.76
C ALA A 352 -22.41 0.60 -19.90
N LEU A 353 -21.97 -0.34 -19.07
CA LEU A 353 -20.57 -0.79 -19.00
C LEU A 353 -20.24 -1.83 -20.09
N LEU A 354 -19.07 -1.68 -20.70
CA LEU A 354 -18.49 -2.60 -21.67
C LEU A 354 -17.83 -3.82 -20.98
N LEU A 355 -17.21 -3.56 -19.83
CA LEU A 355 -16.52 -4.54 -19.00
C LEU A 355 -16.74 -4.22 -17.51
N PRO A 356 -16.54 -5.18 -16.60
CA PRO A 356 -16.65 -4.93 -15.16
C PRO A 356 -15.74 -3.77 -14.74
N PRO A 357 -16.09 -2.99 -13.70
CA PRO A 357 -15.23 -1.94 -13.19
C PRO A 357 -13.83 -2.46 -12.89
N VAL A 358 -12.81 -1.70 -13.30
CA VAL A 358 -11.40 -2.00 -13.05
C VAL A 358 -10.80 -0.94 -12.12
N GLY A 359 -9.53 -1.08 -11.74
CA GLY A 359 -8.85 -0.23 -10.78
C GLY A 359 -8.94 -0.77 -9.36
N ASP A 360 -9.26 0.11 -8.43
CA ASP A 360 -9.57 -0.17 -7.01
C ASP A 360 -11.03 0.16 -6.73
N PRO A 361 -11.73 -0.51 -5.79
CA PRO A 361 -13.12 -0.17 -5.45
C PRO A 361 -13.34 1.30 -5.05
N ARG A 362 -12.32 1.99 -4.52
CA ARG A 362 -12.37 3.41 -4.15
C ARG A 362 -11.91 4.35 -5.28
N ALA A 363 -11.31 3.79 -6.32
CA ALA A 363 -10.79 4.51 -7.48
C ALA A 363 -11.01 3.64 -8.73
N ALA A 364 -12.28 3.48 -9.08
CA ALA A 364 -12.71 2.59 -10.16
C ALA A 364 -12.69 3.30 -11.51
N TYR A 365 -12.29 2.58 -12.56
CA TYR A 365 -12.37 3.03 -13.94
C TYR A 365 -13.49 2.31 -14.68
N PHE A 366 -14.39 3.09 -15.26
CA PHE A 366 -15.54 2.60 -16.00
C PHE A 366 -15.32 2.70 -17.50
N PHE A 367 -15.20 1.54 -18.14
CA PHE A 367 -15.20 1.45 -19.59
C PHE A 367 -16.65 1.37 -20.06
N CYS A 368 -17.16 2.46 -20.61
CA CYS A 368 -18.54 2.58 -21.05
C CYS A 368 -18.70 2.10 -22.50
N LYS A 369 -19.88 1.57 -22.83
CA LYS A 369 -20.30 1.42 -24.24
C LYS A 369 -20.50 2.82 -24.82
N HIS A 370 -20.24 2.95 -26.12
CA HIS A 370 -20.33 4.22 -26.84
C HIS A 370 -21.68 4.93 -26.61
N GLY A 371 -21.63 6.18 -26.13
CA GLY A 371 -22.81 7.02 -25.88
C GLY A 371 -23.59 6.68 -24.61
N LYS A 372 -23.04 5.83 -23.73
CA LYS A 372 -23.67 5.40 -22.46
C LYS A 372 -22.98 5.99 -21.22
N GLU A 373 -21.96 6.83 -21.39
CA GLU A 373 -21.19 7.48 -20.33
C GLU A 373 -22.12 8.25 -19.38
N GLY A 374 -23.07 9.00 -19.94
CA GLY A 374 -24.04 9.78 -19.17
C GLY A 374 -25.01 8.93 -18.33
N LEU A 375 -25.16 7.63 -18.59
CA LEU A 375 -25.93 6.75 -17.69
C LEU A 375 -25.17 6.46 -16.40
N VAL A 376 -23.85 6.27 -16.50
CA VAL A 376 -22.99 6.03 -15.33
C VAL A 376 -22.93 7.28 -14.48
N GLU A 377 -22.66 8.44 -15.10
CA GLU A 377 -22.64 9.73 -14.41
C GLU A 377 -23.95 10.02 -13.68
N ARG A 378 -25.10 9.89 -14.37
CA ARG A 378 -26.41 10.09 -13.75
C ARG A 378 -26.65 9.14 -12.59
N PHE A 379 -26.36 7.85 -12.75
CA PHE A 379 -26.56 6.85 -11.70
C PHE A 379 -25.83 7.24 -10.41
N PHE A 380 -24.53 7.55 -10.49
CA PHE A 380 -23.78 7.92 -9.29
C PHE A 380 -24.20 9.28 -8.74
N SER A 381 -24.50 10.27 -9.58
CA SER A 381 -24.97 11.58 -9.11
C SER A 381 -26.35 11.54 -8.44
N GLU A 382 -27.22 10.60 -8.83
CA GLU A 382 -28.57 10.47 -8.28
C GLU A 382 -28.57 9.67 -6.98
N PHE A 383 -27.84 8.55 -6.95
CA PHE A 383 -27.89 7.61 -5.83
C PHE A 383 -26.77 7.81 -4.81
N PHE A 384 -25.64 8.39 -5.20
CA PHE A 384 -24.44 8.54 -4.36
C PHE A 384 -23.71 9.90 -4.55
N PRO A 385 -24.42 11.05 -4.54
CA PRO A 385 -23.83 12.35 -4.87
C PRO A 385 -22.71 12.79 -3.93
N GLU A 386 -22.74 12.36 -2.66
CA GLU A 386 -21.77 12.74 -1.64
C GLU A 386 -20.67 11.68 -1.44
N ASP A 387 -20.85 10.47 -1.99
CA ASP A 387 -19.94 9.34 -1.77
C ASP A 387 -18.96 9.14 -2.93
N PHE A 388 -19.38 9.44 -4.16
CA PHE A 388 -18.55 9.25 -5.36
C PHE A 388 -18.39 10.52 -6.18
N LEU A 389 -17.13 10.86 -6.46
CA LEU A 389 -16.77 11.83 -7.48
C LEU A 389 -16.57 11.10 -8.82
N VAL A 390 -17.54 11.20 -9.73
CA VAL A 390 -17.44 10.62 -11.08
C VAL A 390 -16.96 11.68 -12.05
N LEU A 391 -15.86 11.38 -12.74
CA LEU A 391 -15.20 12.32 -13.67
C LEU A 391 -14.90 11.64 -15.01
N PRO A 392 -14.97 12.39 -16.12
CA PRO A 392 -14.24 12.04 -17.33
C PRO A 392 -12.73 11.93 -17.07
N VAL A 393 -12.04 11.05 -17.80
CA VAL A 393 -10.60 10.80 -17.62
C VAL A 393 -9.80 12.10 -17.77
N GLU A 394 -10.13 12.93 -18.75
CA GLU A 394 -9.45 14.19 -19.03
C GLU A 394 -9.53 15.17 -17.85
N GLU A 395 -10.65 15.15 -17.13
CA GLU A 395 -10.83 15.99 -15.94
C GLU A 395 -10.05 15.43 -14.74
N GLY A 396 -10.05 14.11 -14.54
CA GLY A 396 -9.20 13.47 -13.52
C GLY A 396 -7.72 13.81 -13.72
N LEU A 397 -7.24 13.71 -14.96
CA LEU A 397 -5.87 14.06 -15.34
C LEU A 397 -5.55 15.54 -15.09
N ARG A 398 -6.47 16.46 -15.43
CA ARG A 398 -6.31 17.91 -15.14
C ARG A 398 -6.21 18.19 -13.64
N ARG A 399 -6.92 17.44 -12.82
CA ARG A 399 -6.88 17.54 -11.35
C ARG A 399 -5.64 16.90 -10.72
N LYS A 400 -4.79 16.26 -11.52
CA LYS A 400 -3.63 15.49 -11.07
C LYS A 400 -4.03 14.40 -10.06
N LEU A 401 -5.17 13.76 -10.31
CA LEU A 401 -5.53 12.50 -9.68
C LEU A 401 -4.69 11.39 -10.30
#